data_AF-A0A1Q8JQD7-F1
#
_entry.id   AF-A0A1Q8JQD7-F1
#
_cell.length_a   1.000
_cell.length_b   1.000
_cell.length_c   1.000
_cell.angle_alpha   90.00
_cell.angle_beta   90.00
_cell.angle_gamma   90.00
#
_symmetry.space_group_name_H-M   'P 1'
#
loop_
_entity.id
_entity.type
_entity.pdbx_description
1 polymer ?
#
loop_
_entity_poly.entity_id
_entity_poly.type
_entity_poly.pdbx_seq_one_letter_code
_entity_poly.pdbx_strand_id
1 'polypeptide(L)'
;MSDEPDGVRNRLTVRDKINQAFETLHPADRGPYTPGEVDRWLTENSKSGEPTISENYIRSLKSGERQNPTVNHLQALARFFDIPVAYFVDQGTTADAIHSDLQMVAAMRDSEVRNIAARAMDLDPDMRKWLNSVVTSLPASQPRSSSRRRRFQAPTDHDPGEHTSESDRAESSPEPPPEP
;
A
#
# COMPACT_ATOMS: atom_id res chain seq x y z
N MET A 1 -18.18 -32.43 13.44
CA MET A 1 -16.88 -32.18 12.77
C MET A 1 -17.19 -31.53 11.44
N SER A 2 -17.33 -30.21 11.47
CA SER A 2 -17.37 -29.38 10.25
C SER A 2 -16.39 -28.26 10.51
N ASP A 3 -15.12 -28.55 10.24
CA ASP A 3 -14.11 -27.51 10.04
C ASP A 3 -14.38 -26.94 8.65
N GLU A 4 -15.20 -25.88 8.56
CA GLU A 4 -15.23 -25.03 7.38
C GLU A 4 -13.92 -24.22 7.34
N PRO A 5 -13.28 -24.08 6.17
CA PRO A 5 -12.00 -23.40 6.06
C PRO A 5 -12.23 -21.90 6.26
N ASP A 6 -11.97 -21.44 7.48
CA ASP A 6 -11.87 -20.03 7.84
C ASP A 6 -11.05 -19.32 6.75
N GLY A 7 -11.73 -18.43 6.01
CA GLY A 7 -11.26 -17.86 4.76
C GLY A 7 -9.85 -17.31 4.88
N VAL A 8 -9.14 -17.26 3.75
CA VAL A 8 -7.82 -16.66 3.59
C VAL A 8 -7.78 -15.30 4.31
N ARG A 9 -7.40 -15.30 5.59
CA ARG A 9 -7.18 -14.10 6.37
C ARG A 9 -6.04 -13.42 5.61
N ASN A 10 -6.34 -12.28 4.99
CA ASN A 10 -5.39 -11.50 4.23
C ASN A 10 -4.28 -11.02 5.17
N ARG A 11 -3.31 -11.91 5.48
CA ARG A 11 -2.20 -11.63 6.39
C ARG A 11 -1.33 -10.60 5.70
N LEU A 12 -1.35 -9.38 6.23
CA LEU A 12 -0.51 -8.29 5.74
C LEU A 12 0.95 -8.71 5.79
N THR A 13 1.67 -8.55 4.68
CA THR A 13 3.10 -8.82 4.67
C THR A 13 3.84 -7.79 5.52
N VAL A 14 5.08 -8.09 5.92
CA VAL A 14 5.92 -7.13 6.67
C VAL A 14 6.06 -5.81 5.89
N ARG A 15 6.19 -5.87 4.56
CA ARG A 15 6.19 -4.68 3.70
C ARG A 15 4.91 -3.87 3.86
N ASP A 16 3.75 -4.54 3.78
CA ASP A 16 2.45 -3.85 3.84
C ASP A 16 2.26 -3.19 5.21
N LYS A 17 2.67 -3.87 6.29
CA LYS A 17 2.68 -3.32 7.65
C LYS A 17 3.61 -2.12 7.80
N ILE A 18 4.80 -2.16 7.19
CA ILE A 18 5.72 -1.01 7.18
C ILE A 18 5.07 0.15 6.42
N ASN A 19 4.57 -0.08 5.21
CA ASN A 19 3.91 0.97 4.42
C ASN A 19 2.74 1.59 5.18
N GLN A 20 1.91 0.76 5.82
CA GLN A 20 0.82 1.23 6.65
C GLN A 20 1.33 2.10 7.80
N ALA A 21 2.34 1.66 8.56
CA ALA A 21 2.87 2.42 9.68
C ALA A 21 3.36 3.82 9.25
N PHE A 22 4.00 3.92 8.08
CA PHE A 22 4.40 5.21 7.51
C PHE A 22 3.21 6.11 7.18
N GLU A 23 2.14 5.52 6.62
CA GLU A 23 0.94 6.23 6.20
C GLU A 23 0.01 6.61 7.35
N THR A 24 0.00 5.83 8.43
CA THR A 24 -0.95 6.03 9.54
C THR A 24 -0.32 6.57 10.80
N LEU A 25 0.98 6.41 11.05
CA LEU A 25 1.59 6.78 12.33
C LEU A 25 2.41 8.05 12.20
N HIS A 26 1.79 9.11 11.72
CA HIS A 26 2.39 10.45 11.67
C HIS A 26 1.53 11.49 12.43
N PRO A 27 2.09 12.63 12.85
CA PRO A 27 1.32 13.70 13.49
C PRO A 27 0.21 14.24 12.56
N ALA A 28 -0.89 14.74 13.15
CA ALA A 28 -2.10 15.11 12.42
C ALA A 28 -1.96 16.40 11.58
N ASP A 29 -0.98 17.22 11.90
CA ASP A 29 -0.65 18.50 11.26
C ASP A 29 0.27 18.36 10.05
N ARG A 30 0.67 17.13 9.70
CA ARG A 30 1.58 16.85 8.57
C ARG A 30 1.24 15.56 7.83
N GLY A 31 1.89 15.38 6.69
CA GLY A 31 1.82 14.13 5.93
C GLY A 31 2.71 13.01 6.50
N PRO A 32 2.66 11.82 5.86
CA PRO A 32 3.45 10.65 6.20
C PRO A 32 4.93 10.95 6.42
N TYR A 33 5.57 10.17 7.29
CA TYR A 33 7.02 10.25 7.46
C TYR A 33 7.73 9.85 6.17
N THR A 34 8.87 10.49 5.93
CA THR A 34 9.77 10.10 4.85
C THR A 34 10.82 9.11 5.36
N PRO A 35 11.34 8.21 4.51
CA PRO A 35 12.44 7.32 4.88
C PRO A 35 13.65 8.04 5.49
N GLY A 36 13.99 9.24 4.99
CA GLY A 36 15.12 10.02 5.49
C GLY A 36 14.87 10.63 6.88
N GLU A 37 13.63 10.93 7.25
CA GLU A 37 13.29 11.37 8.61
C GLU A 37 13.47 10.24 9.64
N VAL A 38 13.08 9.02 9.26
CA VAL A 38 13.24 7.84 10.13
C VAL A 38 14.72 7.51 10.31
N ASP A 39 15.50 7.51 9.22
CA ASP A 39 16.95 7.32 9.28
C ASP A 39 17.62 8.33 10.20
N ARG A 40 17.32 9.62 10.00
CA ARG A 40 17.87 10.70 10.83
C ARG A 40 17.51 10.51 12.29
N TRP A 41 16.23 10.29 12.60
CA TRP A 41 15.78 10.09 13.97
C TRP A 41 16.46 8.89 14.62
N LEU A 42 16.57 7.76 13.90
CA LEU A 42 17.26 6.57 14.41
C LEU A 42 18.74 6.84 14.66
N THR A 43 19.40 7.56 13.77
CA THR A 43 20.81 7.92 13.94
C THR A 43 21.03 8.81 15.17
N GLU A 44 20.12 9.77 15.40
CA GLU A 44 20.19 10.71 16.53
C GLU A 44 19.81 10.07 17.87
N ASN A 45 18.92 9.07 17.88
CA ASN A 45 18.33 8.52 19.10
C ASN A 45 18.78 7.09 19.44
N SER A 46 19.66 6.48 18.64
CA SER A 46 20.18 5.13 18.92
C SER A 46 21.28 5.15 19.98
N LYS A 47 21.24 4.15 20.87
CA LYS A 47 22.31 3.90 21.84
C LYS A 47 23.41 3.05 21.21
N SER A 48 24.60 3.08 21.82
CA SER A 48 25.71 2.22 21.41
C SER A 48 25.29 0.74 21.41
N GLY A 49 25.39 0.09 20.25
CA GLY A 49 25.01 -1.32 20.06
C GLY A 49 23.60 -1.54 19.53
N GLU A 50 22.80 -0.49 19.34
CA GLU A 50 21.50 -0.61 18.70
C GLU A 50 21.59 -0.54 17.16
N PRO A 51 20.75 -1.30 16.46
CA PRO A 51 20.70 -1.32 15.00
C PRO A 51 20.20 0.02 14.44
N THR A 52 21.02 0.71 13.66
CA THR A 52 20.61 1.86 12.85
C THR A 52 20.15 1.40 11.47
N ILE A 53 19.14 2.07 10.91
CA ILE A 53 18.60 1.74 9.59
C ILE A 53 18.74 2.96 8.68
N SER A 54 19.40 2.76 7.53
CA SER A 54 19.56 3.82 6.53
C SER A 54 18.31 4.05 5.69
N GLU A 55 18.19 5.27 5.16
CA GLU A 55 17.10 5.69 4.26
C GLU A 55 16.92 4.71 3.08
N ASN A 56 18.03 4.32 2.45
CA ASN A 56 18.01 3.41 1.31
C ASN A 56 17.45 2.03 1.68
N TYR A 57 17.82 1.50 2.85
CA TYR A 57 17.28 0.22 3.30
C TYR A 57 15.77 0.30 3.54
N ILE A 58 15.28 1.39 4.15
CA ILE A 58 13.84 1.62 4.33
C ILE A 58 13.13 1.66 2.97
N ARG A 59 13.68 2.37 1.98
CA ARG A 59 13.10 2.40 0.62
C ARG A 59 13.01 1.00 0.01
N SER A 60 14.07 0.18 0.12
CA SER A 60 14.06 -1.21 -0.36
C SER A 60 13.08 -2.10 0.40
N LEU A 61 12.84 -1.84 1.69
CA LEU A 61 11.79 -2.53 2.46
C LEU A 61 10.40 -2.13 1.96
N LYS A 62 10.14 -0.84 1.75
CA LYS A 62 8.85 -0.32 1.27
C LYS A 62 8.50 -0.79 -0.13
N SER A 63 9.49 -0.90 -1.03
CA SER A 63 9.31 -1.42 -2.38
C SER A 63 9.15 -2.95 -2.42
N GLY A 64 9.61 -3.65 -1.38
CA GLY A 64 9.66 -5.12 -1.35
C GLY A 64 10.86 -5.72 -2.08
N GLU A 65 11.83 -4.90 -2.49
CA GLU A 65 13.14 -5.37 -2.98
C GLU A 65 13.87 -6.17 -1.88
N ARG A 66 13.75 -5.72 -0.63
CA ARG A 66 14.20 -6.44 0.56
C ARG A 66 12.97 -6.87 1.36
N GLN A 67 12.82 -8.18 1.57
CA GLN A 67 11.61 -8.74 2.21
C GLN A 67 11.88 -9.36 3.59
N ASN A 68 13.14 -9.59 3.93
CA ASN A 68 13.53 -10.25 5.18
C ASN A 68 14.39 -9.33 6.07
N PRO A 69 13.78 -8.29 6.70
CA PRO A 69 14.47 -7.51 7.70
C PRO A 69 14.78 -8.35 8.94
N THR A 70 15.91 -8.07 9.60
CA THR A 70 16.21 -8.68 10.90
C THR A 70 15.24 -8.18 11.95
N VAL A 71 15.01 -8.98 13.01
CA VAL A 71 14.18 -8.56 14.15
C VAL A 71 14.70 -7.25 14.75
N ASN A 72 16.02 -7.08 14.80
CA ASN A 72 16.69 -5.86 15.23
C ASN A 72 16.26 -4.63 14.40
N HIS A 73 16.16 -4.74 13.08
CA HIS A 73 15.63 -3.65 12.25
C HIS A 73 14.14 -3.39 12.53
N LEU A 74 13.35 -4.44 12.72
CA LEU A 74 11.93 -4.28 13.05
C LEU A 74 11.73 -3.62 14.42
N GLN A 75 12.59 -3.89 15.40
CA GLN A 75 12.58 -3.22 16.70
C GLN A 75 12.88 -1.72 16.59
N ALA A 76 13.87 -1.35 15.78
CA ALA A 76 14.20 0.06 15.54
C ALA A 76 13.03 0.81 14.89
N LEU A 77 12.39 0.22 13.88
CA LEU A 77 11.18 0.80 13.26
C LEU A 77 10.03 0.90 14.26
N ALA A 78 9.78 -0.16 15.03
CA ALA A 78 8.72 -0.19 16.04
C ALA A 78 8.92 0.91 17.09
N ARG A 79 10.15 1.14 17.53
CA ARG A 79 10.49 2.23 18.44
C ARG A 79 10.23 3.61 17.84
N PHE A 80 10.61 3.82 16.57
CA PHE A 80 10.35 5.09 15.91
C PHE A 80 8.85 5.42 15.85
N PHE A 81 8.03 4.42 15.51
CA PHE A 81 6.58 4.56 15.41
C PHE A 81 5.83 4.45 16.75
N ASP A 82 6.55 4.21 17.84
CA ASP A 82 6.01 3.98 19.19
C ASP A 82 4.95 2.85 19.24
N ILE A 83 5.26 1.72 18.62
CA ILE A 83 4.40 0.52 18.59
C ILE A 83 5.15 -0.73 19.06
N PRO A 84 4.45 -1.77 19.53
CA PRO A 84 5.08 -3.06 19.85
C PRO A 84 5.67 -3.72 18.60
N VAL A 85 6.90 -4.26 18.71
CA VAL A 85 7.56 -5.00 17.60
C VAL A 85 6.75 -6.21 17.12
N ALA A 86 5.91 -6.77 18.00
CA ALA A 86 4.99 -7.85 17.67
C ALA A 86 4.09 -7.51 16.47
N TYR A 87 3.78 -6.23 16.23
CA TYR A 87 3.05 -5.80 15.05
C TYR A 87 3.70 -6.29 13.75
N PHE A 88 5.02 -6.15 13.62
CA PHE A 88 5.75 -6.56 12.42
C PHE A 88 6.05 -8.06 12.36
N VAL A 89 6.28 -8.69 13.51
CA VAL A 89 6.76 -10.08 13.59
C VAL A 89 5.62 -11.08 13.64
N ASP A 90 4.54 -10.78 14.37
CA ASP A 90 3.40 -11.68 14.53
C ASP A 90 2.55 -11.69 13.24
N GLN A 91 2.05 -12.87 12.89
CA GLN A 91 1.16 -13.11 11.75
C GLN A 91 -0.23 -13.56 12.21
N GLY A 92 -0.51 -13.47 13.52
CA GLY A 92 -1.76 -13.83 14.17
C GLY A 92 -2.57 -12.63 14.67
N THR A 93 -3.53 -12.94 15.54
CA THR A 93 -4.57 -12.02 16.04
C THR A 93 -4.03 -10.81 16.78
N THR A 94 -2.83 -10.87 17.38
CA THR A 94 -2.23 -9.71 18.06
C THR A 94 -1.89 -8.60 17.07
N ALA A 95 -1.30 -8.97 15.93
CA ALA A 95 -0.97 -8.01 14.89
C ALA A 95 -2.24 -7.39 14.29
N ASP A 96 -3.31 -8.18 14.14
CA ASP A 96 -4.60 -7.71 13.62
C ASP A 96 -5.29 -6.74 14.58
N ALA A 97 -5.29 -7.03 15.88
CA ALA A 97 -5.83 -6.14 16.91
C ALA A 97 -5.08 -4.80 16.94
N ILE A 98 -3.74 -4.86 17.00
CA ILE A 98 -2.90 -3.65 16.94
C ILE A 98 -3.17 -2.89 15.63
N HIS A 99 -3.28 -3.58 14.50
CA HIS A 99 -3.59 -2.95 13.22
C HIS A 99 -4.91 -2.19 13.24
N SER A 100 -5.97 -2.83 13.76
CA SER A 100 -7.30 -2.22 13.90
C SER A 100 -7.27 -0.98 14.79
N ASP A 101 -6.57 -1.05 15.93
CA ASP A 101 -6.42 0.08 16.84
C ASP A 101 -5.68 1.26 16.17
N LEU A 102 -4.62 0.96 15.41
CA LEU A 102 -3.88 1.98 14.66
C LEU A 102 -4.74 2.62 13.56
N GLN A 103 -5.60 1.85 12.88
CA GLN A 103 -6.55 2.40 11.92
C GLN A 103 -7.58 3.30 12.60
N MET A 104 -8.06 2.94 13.79
CA MET A 104 -8.98 3.79 14.55
C MET A 104 -8.33 5.11 14.95
N VAL A 105 -7.08 5.07 15.46
CA VAL A 105 -6.29 6.27 15.77
C VAL A 105 -6.10 7.13 14.52
N ALA A 106 -5.83 6.51 13.37
CA ALA A 106 -5.70 7.21 12.11
C ALA A 106 -7.01 7.87 11.67
N ALA A 107 -8.14 7.17 11.76
CA ALA A 107 -9.45 7.71 11.43
C ALA A 107 -9.81 8.91 12.31
N MET A 108 -9.45 8.88 13.60
CA MET A 108 -9.67 9.99 14.54
C MET A 108 -8.82 11.23 14.22
N ARG A 109 -7.85 11.18 13.29
CA ARG A 109 -7.12 12.37 12.84
C ARG A 109 -7.96 13.25 11.92
N ASP A 110 -8.89 12.67 11.17
CA ASP A 110 -9.81 13.41 10.31
C ASP A 110 -10.76 14.26 11.18
N SER A 111 -10.83 15.56 10.89
CA SER A 111 -11.63 16.50 11.68
C SER A 111 -13.13 16.22 11.61
N GLU A 112 -13.63 15.74 10.46
CA GLU A 112 -15.04 15.38 10.30
C GLU A 112 -15.36 14.09 11.03
N VAL A 113 -14.48 13.10 10.97
CA VAL A 113 -14.62 11.86 11.75
C VAL A 113 -14.62 12.17 13.25
N ARG A 114 -13.72 13.04 13.73
CA ARG A 114 -13.67 13.47 15.13
C ARG A 114 -14.93 14.23 15.53
N ASN A 115 -15.46 15.11 14.66
CA ASN A 115 -16.69 15.84 14.90
C ASN A 115 -17.91 14.91 15.00
N ILE A 116 -17.98 13.88 14.16
CA ILE A 116 -19.04 12.85 14.23
C ILE A 116 -18.93 12.06 15.53
N ALA A 117 -17.72 11.60 15.89
CA ALA A 117 -17.48 10.86 17.12
C ALA A 117 -17.85 11.68 18.37
N ALA A 118 -17.46 12.97 18.41
CA ALA A 118 -17.79 13.87 19.50
C ALA A 118 -19.31 14.03 19.68
N ARG A 119 -20.05 14.24 18.59
CA ARG A 119 -21.52 14.33 18.62
C ARG A 119 -22.19 13.01 18.98
N ALA A 120 -21.62 11.88 18.57
CA ALA A 120 -22.16 10.56 18.85
C ALA A 120 -22.09 10.22 20.35
N MET A 121 -21.16 10.79 21.12
CA MET A 121 -21.07 10.58 22.57
C MET A 121 -22.32 11.09 23.31
N ASP A 122 -22.92 12.18 22.83
CA ASP A 122 -24.10 12.81 23.43
C ASP A 122 -25.42 12.10 23.07
N LEU A 123 -25.39 11.14 22.15
CA LEU A 123 -26.56 10.37 21.75
C LEU A 123 -26.85 9.24 22.73
N ASP A 124 -28.14 8.95 22.96
CA ASP A 124 -28.58 7.77 23.70
C ASP A 124 -28.16 6.45 22.99
N PRO A 125 -27.95 5.32 23.71
CA PRO A 125 -27.54 4.06 23.11
C PRO A 125 -28.32 3.62 21.87
N ASP A 126 -29.65 3.79 21.84
CA ASP A 126 -30.44 3.34 20.69
C ASP A 126 -30.23 4.23 19.46
N MET A 127 -30.03 5.53 19.68
CA MET A 127 -29.69 6.48 18.62
C MET A 127 -28.26 6.25 18.11
N ARG A 128 -27.32 5.87 18.99
CA ARG A 128 -25.97 5.45 18.57
C ARG A 128 -26.00 4.19 17.70
N LYS A 129 -26.82 3.20 18.04
CA LYS A 129 -27.00 1.98 17.20
C LYS A 129 -27.57 2.32 15.83
N TRP A 130 -28.57 3.19 15.79
CA TRP A 130 -29.14 3.66 14.53
C TRP A 130 -28.11 4.39 13.67
N LEU A 131 -27.36 5.34 14.26
CA LEU A 131 -26.29 6.06 13.57
C LEU A 131 -25.25 5.09 13.00
N ASN A 132 -24.83 4.09 13.79
CA ASN A 132 -23.89 3.07 13.33
C ASN A 132 -24.45 2.27 12.14
N SER A 133 -25.73 1.91 12.17
CA SER A 133 -26.39 1.23 11.05
C SER A 133 -26.43 2.10 9.79
N VAL A 134 -26.71 3.41 9.94
CA VAL A 134 -26.72 4.35 8.80
C VAL A 134 -25.32 4.44 8.20
N VAL A 135 -24.29 4.67 9.01
CA VAL A 135 -22.90 4.75 8.56
C VAL A 135 -22.45 3.45 7.88
N THR A 136 -22.81 2.29 8.43
CA THR A 136 -22.48 0.98 7.85
C THR A 136 -23.22 0.71 6.53
N SER A 137 -24.42 1.29 6.35
CA SER A 137 -25.19 1.14 5.11
C SER A 137 -24.70 2.02 3.95
N LEU A 138 -23.86 3.01 4.25
CA LEU A 138 -23.28 3.86 3.21
C LEU A 138 -22.23 3.05 2.43
N PRO A 139 -22.31 2.99 1.09
CA PRO A 139 -21.26 2.36 0.30
C PRO A 139 -19.95 3.13 0.49
N ALA A 140 -18.85 2.40 0.71
CA ALA A 140 -17.51 2.99 0.69
C ALA A 140 -17.36 3.80 -0.61
N SER A 141 -17.01 5.09 -0.49
CA SER A 141 -16.91 6.01 -1.63
C SER A 141 -16.14 5.34 -2.77
N GLN A 142 -16.79 5.25 -3.94
CA GLN A 142 -16.11 4.81 -5.16
C GLN A 142 -14.88 5.69 -5.37
N PRO A 143 -13.72 5.14 -5.74
CA PRO A 143 -12.57 5.94 -6.11
C PRO A 143 -13.02 6.93 -7.18
N ARG A 144 -12.83 8.23 -6.92
CA ARG A 144 -13.09 9.28 -7.90
C ARG A 144 -12.42 8.87 -9.18
N SER A 145 -13.21 8.48 -10.18
CA SER A 145 -12.75 8.02 -11.47
C SER A 145 -11.67 9.00 -11.94
N SER A 146 -10.43 8.54 -11.97
CA SER A 146 -9.33 9.26 -12.58
C SER A 146 -9.80 9.59 -13.99
N SER A 147 -9.96 10.87 -14.24
CA SER A 147 -10.28 11.45 -15.52
C SER A 147 -9.43 10.73 -16.55
N ARG A 148 -10.07 9.91 -17.40
CA ARG A 148 -9.47 9.42 -18.63
C ARG A 148 -8.96 10.66 -19.35
N ARG A 149 -7.65 10.92 -19.25
CA ARG A 149 -6.93 11.67 -20.26
C ARG A 149 -7.26 10.95 -21.55
N ARG A 150 -8.22 11.48 -22.30
CA ARG A 150 -8.37 11.18 -23.73
C ARG A 150 -7.02 11.52 -24.32
N ARG A 151 -6.20 10.50 -24.50
CA ARG A 151 -5.06 10.54 -25.38
C ARG A 151 -5.64 10.89 -26.74
N PHE A 152 -5.46 12.14 -27.14
CA PHE A 152 -5.60 12.57 -28.53
C PHE A 152 -4.85 11.54 -29.39
N GLN A 153 -5.59 10.71 -30.13
CA GLN A 153 -5.06 10.05 -31.32
C GLN A 153 -5.09 11.12 -32.41
N ALA A 154 -3.90 11.53 -32.86
CA ALA A 154 -3.78 12.30 -34.08
C ALA A 154 -4.28 11.45 -35.26
N PRO A 155 -5.03 12.00 -36.21
CA PRO A 155 -5.35 11.30 -37.44
C PRO A 155 -4.05 11.12 -38.23
N THR A 156 -3.68 9.88 -38.52
CA THR A 156 -2.67 9.58 -39.53
C THR A 156 -3.29 9.88 -40.89
N ASP A 157 -2.76 10.90 -41.57
CA ASP A 157 -2.94 11.13 -43.00
C ASP A 157 -2.61 9.83 -43.75
N HIS A 158 -3.63 9.25 -44.39
CA HIS A 158 -3.45 8.20 -45.38
C HIS A 158 -3.65 8.86 -46.74
N ASP A 159 -2.53 9.18 -47.40
CA ASP A 159 -2.50 9.65 -48.77
C ASP A 159 -2.62 8.44 -49.73
N PRO A 160 -3.51 8.46 -50.73
CA PRO A 160 -3.81 7.32 -51.58
C PRO A 160 -2.91 7.29 -52.82
N GLY A 161 -2.28 6.14 -53.09
CA GLY A 161 -1.52 5.88 -54.31
C GLY A 161 -1.77 4.48 -54.81
N GLU A 162 -2.61 4.37 -55.83
CA GLU A 162 -2.81 3.18 -56.67
C GLU A 162 -1.48 2.60 -57.15
N HIS A 163 -1.37 1.27 -57.22
CA HIS A 163 -0.88 0.60 -58.43
C HIS A 163 -1.39 -0.84 -58.48
N THR A 164 -2.11 -1.10 -59.56
CA THR A 164 -2.63 -2.38 -60.06
C THR A 164 -1.54 -3.30 -60.60
N SER A 165 -1.95 -4.55 -60.88
CA SER A 165 -1.35 -5.56 -61.77
C SER A 165 -0.28 -6.45 -61.12
N GLU A 166 -0.52 -7.75 -60.94
CA GLU A 166 -0.68 -8.82 -61.95
C GLU A 166 0.68 -9.25 -62.55
N SER A 167 0.88 -10.57 -62.58
CA SER A 167 1.98 -11.36 -63.17
C SER A 167 2.94 -11.93 -62.13
N ASP A 168 2.86 -13.22 -61.80
CA ASP A 168 3.38 -14.38 -62.55
C ASP A 168 4.85 -14.67 -62.19
N ARG A 169 5.11 -15.97 -61.97
CA ARG A 169 6.36 -16.70 -62.16
C ARG A 169 7.21 -17.08 -60.93
N ALA A 170 7.38 -18.40 -60.90
CA ALA A 170 8.29 -19.24 -60.14
C ALA A 170 9.77 -18.83 -60.19
N GLU A 171 10.52 -19.17 -59.13
CA GLU A 171 11.79 -19.91 -59.12
C GLU A 171 12.36 -19.86 -57.69
N SER A 172 12.44 -20.98 -56.96
CA SER A 172 13.55 -21.95 -56.99
C SER A 172 14.89 -21.36 -56.54
N SER A 173 15.22 -21.47 -55.24
CA SER A 173 16.53 -21.98 -54.77
C SER A 173 16.67 -22.01 -53.24
N PRO A 174 17.56 -22.88 -52.70
CA PRO A 174 17.48 -23.40 -51.36
C PRO A 174 18.46 -22.75 -50.36
N GLU A 175 18.24 -23.12 -49.10
CA GLU A 175 19.00 -22.85 -47.86
C GLU A 175 20.51 -23.14 -47.99
N PRO A 176 21.41 -22.28 -47.45
CA PRO A 176 22.84 -22.56 -47.36
C PRO A 176 23.21 -23.43 -46.13
N PRO A 177 24.30 -24.21 -46.18
CA PRO A 177 24.68 -25.21 -45.17
C PRO A 177 25.38 -24.59 -43.93
N PRO A 178 25.46 -25.33 -42.80
CA PRO A 178 26.18 -24.89 -41.61
C PRO A 178 27.71 -25.05 -41.76
N GLU A 179 28.44 -24.05 -41.29
CA GLU A 179 29.90 -23.97 -41.22
C GLU A 179 30.48 -24.61 -39.93
N PRO A 180 31.80 -24.87 -39.87
CA PRO A 180 32.41 -26.13 -39.38
C PRO A 180 32.54 -26.33 -37.87
#